data_AF-A0A9Q0RW35-F1
#
_entry.id   AF-A0A9Q0RW35-F1
#
_cell.length_a   1.000
_cell.length_b   1.000
_cell.length_c   1.000
_cell.angle_alpha   90.00
_cell.angle_beta   90.00
_cell.angle_gamma   90.00
#
_symmetry.space_group_name_H-M   'P 1'
#
loop_
_entity.id
_entity.type
_entity.pdbx_description
1 polymer ?
#
loop_
_entity_poly.entity_id
_entity_poly.type
_entity_poly.pdbx_seq_one_letter_code
_entity_poly.pdbx_strand_id
1 'polypeptide(L)'
;MAQWITDGTLGLTVDGNVVNFDDDRKRNCSAFHALWYDDDGVTSGKHYWKIHFPFLENTAAVGLTSMNLFKRGFACDSICYSGHLGNCGRNLVRAFGPMPAEGDEIGMLAVFDEDRLKDRLLVLNNRQFQTMLKDYH
;
A
#
# COMPACT_ATOMS: atom_id res chain seq x y z
N MET A 1 8.91 13.56 -11.40
CA MET A 1 8.15 12.84 -12.46
C MET A 1 7.65 11.56 -11.83
N ALA A 2 6.33 11.38 -11.79
CA ALA A 2 5.72 10.23 -11.13
C ALA A 2 6.09 8.90 -11.82
N GLN A 3 6.56 7.93 -11.04
CA GLN A 3 6.96 6.61 -11.52
C GLN A 3 6.86 5.55 -10.42
N TRP A 4 6.74 4.28 -10.82
CA TRP A 4 6.94 3.17 -9.91
C TRP A 4 8.43 2.92 -9.68
N ILE A 5 8.80 2.67 -8.44
CA ILE A 5 10.07 2.09 -8.04
C ILE A 5 9.84 0.77 -7.31
N THR A 6 10.83 -0.13 -7.34
CA THR A 6 10.76 -1.41 -6.62
C THR A 6 11.80 -1.43 -5.49
N ASP A 7 11.61 -2.31 -4.52
CA ASP A 7 12.58 -2.51 -3.42
C ASP A 7 13.86 -3.26 -3.83
N GLY A 8 14.07 -3.48 -5.13
CA GLY A 8 15.19 -4.23 -5.69
C GLY A 8 15.06 -5.75 -5.55
N THR A 9 13.91 -6.27 -5.09
CA THR A 9 13.66 -7.71 -5.09
C THR A 9 13.45 -8.22 -6.51
N LEU A 10 14.14 -9.31 -6.86
CA LEU A 10 13.98 -9.99 -8.16
C LEU A 10 12.57 -10.57 -8.27
N GLY A 11 11.92 -10.40 -9.43
CA GLY A 11 10.56 -10.90 -9.70
C GLY A 11 9.49 -9.79 -9.77
N LEU A 12 9.86 -8.55 -9.43
CA LEU A 12 9.04 -7.37 -9.67
C LEU A 12 9.44 -6.70 -10.98
N THR A 13 8.48 -6.50 -11.88
CA THR A 13 8.65 -5.67 -13.08
C THR A 13 7.60 -4.57 -13.12
N VAL A 14 7.96 -3.46 -13.75
CA VAL A 14 7.11 -2.28 -13.90
C VAL A 14 6.98 -2.00 -15.39
N ASP A 15 5.75 -1.88 -15.88
CA ASP A 15 5.42 -1.43 -17.22
C ASP A 15 4.41 -0.27 -17.15
N GLY A 16 4.90 0.96 -17.25
CA GLY A 16 4.10 2.17 -17.09
C GLY A 16 3.43 2.23 -15.72
N ASN A 17 2.10 2.04 -15.69
CA ASN A 17 1.30 2.05 -14.46
C ASN A 17 1.03 0.65 -13.91
N VAL A 18 1.54 -0.40 -14.55
CA VAL A 18 1.30 -1.80 -14.17
C VAL A 18 2.53 -2.33 -13.44
N VAL A 19 2.30 -2.90 -12.25
CA VAL A 19 3.31 -3.65 -11.51
C VAL A 19 3.00 -5.13 -11.67
N ASN A 20 3.94 -5.88 -12.25
CA ASN A 20 3.82 -7.32 -12.42
C ASN A 20 4.74 -8.06 -11.46
N PHE A 21 4.23 -9.19 -10.97
CA PHE A 21 4.95 -10.10 -10.10
C PHE A 21 5.09 -11.42 -10.86
N ASP A 22 6.31 -11.72 -11.31
CA ASP A 22 6.64 -12.94 -12.02
C ASP A 22 7.33 -13.91 -11.04
N ASP A 23 6.57 -14.89 -10.56
CA ASP A 23 6.95 -15.82 -9.48
C ASP A 23 7.25 -17.24 -9.98
N ASP A 24 8.02 -17.37 -11.05
CA ASP A 24 8.67 -18.65 -11.39
C ASP A 24 9.79 -19.03 -10.40
N ARG A 25 10.13 -18.15 -9.44
CA ARG A 25 11.22 -18.32 -8.46
C ARG A 25 10.72 -18.37 -7.02
N LYS A 26 9.70 -19.19 -6.78
CA LYS A 26 9.32 -19.62 -5.42
C LYS A 26 10.53 -20.22 -4.71
N ARG A 27 10.93 -19.61 -3.58
CA ARG A 27 11.19 -20.37 -2.33
C ARG A 27 11.57 -19.56 -1.09
N ASN A 28 11.95 -18.28 -1.13
CA ASN A 28 12.48 -17.62 0.09
C ASN A 28 12.31 -16.09 0.23
N CYS A 29 11.49 -15.41 -0.60
CA CYS A 29 11.30 -13.96 -0.45
C CYS A 29 10.14 -13.65 0.52
N SER A 30 10.42 -12.77 1.48
CA SER A 30 9.58 -12.48 2.65
C SER A 30 8.45 -11.46 2.39
N ALA A 31 8.61 -10.58 1.39
CA ALA A 31 7.58 -9.68 0.85
C ALA A 31 8.20 -8.97 -0.37
N PHE A 32 7.37 -8.53 -1.31
CA PHE A 32 7.78 -7.76 -2.50
C PHE A 32 7.09 -6.40 -2.45
N HIS A 33 7.84 -5.32 -2.63
CA HIS A 33 7.28 -3.96 -2.54
C HIS A 33 7.55 -3.16 -3.81
N ALA A 34 6.49 -2.47 -4.26
CA ALA A 34 6.56 -1.42 -5.26
C ALA A 34 5.98 -0.14 -4.66
N LEU A 35 6.55 1.01 -4.99
CA LEU A 35 6.13 2.32 -4.54
C LEU A 35 5.92 3.23 -5.74
N TRP A 36 4.72 3.79 -5.87
CA TRP A 36 4.48 4.91 -6.77
C TRP A 36 4.98 6.17 -6.08
N TYR A 37 5.95 6.83 -6.72
CA TYR A 37 6.63 7.99 -6.19
C TYR A 37 6.59 9.12 -7.20
N ASP A 38 6.31 10.33 -6.73
CA ASP A 38 6.61 11.58 -7.43
C ASP A 38 7.54 12.42 -6.55
N ASP A 39 8.28 13.35 -7.14
CA ASP A 39 9.39 14.06 -6.47
C ASP A 39 8.93 14.78 -5.19
N ASP A 40 7.69 15.29 -5.20
CA ASP A 40 7.05 16.00 -4.09
C ASP A 40 6.31 15.06 -3.11
N GLY A 41 6.16 13.78 -3.45
CA GLY A 41 5.41 12.80 -2.66
C GLY A 41 3.96 13.22 -2.42
N VAL A 42 3.44 12.90 -1.22
CA VAL A 42 2.11 13.30 -0.79
C VAL A 42 2.24 14.47 0.18
N THR A 43 1.95 15.68 -0.28
CA THR A 43 2.07 16.94 0.49
C THR A 43 0.81 17.23 1.32
N SER A 44 0.77 18.37 2.00
CA SER A 44 -0.45 18.85 2.68
C SER A 44 -1.68 18.84 1.76
N GLY A 45 -2.83 18.50 2.31
CA GLY A 45 -4.10 18.44 1.58
C GLY A 45 -4.72 17.05 1.56
N LYS A 46 -5.69 16.85 0.66
CA LYS A 46 -6.41 15.59 0.49
C LYS A 46 -5.94 14.89 -0.77
N HIS A 47 -5.52 13.64 -0.61
CA HIS A 47 -4.99 12.83 -1.69
C HIS A 47 -5.72 11.51 -1.77
N TYR A 48 -6.09 11.11 -2.99
CA TYR A 48 -6.83 9.89 -3.21
C TYR A 48 -6.23 9.11 -4.38
N TRP A 49 -6.00 7.83 -4.16
CA TRP A 49 -5.54 6.91 -5.19
C TRP A 49 -6.26 5.58 -5.09
N LYS A 50 -6.19 4.82 -6.18
CA LYS A 50 -6.78 3.49 -6.31
C LYS A 50 -5.76 2.53 -6.88
N ILE A 51 -5.79 1.31 -6.38
CA ILE A 51 -5.05 0.17 -6.92
C ILE A 51 -6.08 -0.88 -7.33
N HIS A 52 -5.99 -1.31 -8.57
CA HIS A 52 -6.82 -2.38 -9.11
C HIS A 52 -6.00 -3.66 -9.17
N PHE A 53 -6.61 -4.78 -8.76
CA PHE A 53 -6.00 -6.11 -8.77
C PHE A 53 -6.63 -6.97 -9.86
N PRO A 54 -6.31 -6.76 -11.16
CA PRO A 54 -6.91 -7.53 -12.25
C PRO A 54 -6.60 -9.03 -12.16
N PHE A 55 -5.45 -9.37 -11.56
CA PHE A 55 -5.02 -10.73 -11.28
C PHE A 55 -4.41 -10.77 -9.88
N LEU A 56 -4.84 -11.71 -9.03
CA LEU A 56 -4.31 -11.84 -7.68
C LEU A 56 -4.35 -13.30 -7.20
N GLU A 57 -3.20 -13.97 -7.25
CA GLU A 57 -3.07 -15.36 -6.76
C GLU A 57 -2.68 -15.44 -5.26
N ASN A 58 -2.07 -14.39 -4.72
CA ASN A 58 -1.52 -14.34 -3.36
C ASN A 58 -2.07 -13.15 -2.57
N THR A 59 -1.60 -12.97 -1.33
CA THR A 59 -1.98 -11.80 -0.53
C THR A 59 -1.33 -10.52 -1.06
N ALA A 60 -2.11 -9.46 -1.21
CA ALA A 60 -1.64 -8.12 -1.48
C ALA A 60 -1.98 -7.17 -0.33
N ALA A 61 -1.20 -6.10 -0.23
CA ALA A 61 -1.46 -4.97 0.65
C ALA A 61 -1.28 -3.66 -0.13
N VAL A 62 -2.10 -2.66 0.19
CA VAL A 62 -1.98 -1.31 -0.37
C VAL A 62 -1.86 -0.31 0.76
N GLY A 63 -1.05 0.72 0.58
CA GLY A 63 -0.74 1.60 1.69
C GLY A 63 0.00 2.86 1.30
N LEU A 64 0.54 3.50 2.32
CA LEU A 64 1.40 4.67 2.23
C LEU A 64 2.63 4.43 3.10
N THR A 65 3.79 4.79 2.57
CA THR A 65 5.07 4.80 3.27
C THR A 65 5.82 6.06 2.89
N SER A 66 6.88 6.37 3.63
CA SER A 66 7.85 7.40 3.27
C SER A 66 9.08 6.75 2.63
N MET A 67 9.79 7.52 1.80
CA MET A 67 10.96 7.01 1.06
C MET A 67 12.06 6.42 1.96
N ASN A 68 12.23 6.93 3.19
CA ASN A 68 13.19 6.41 4.17
C ASN A 68 12.76 5.08 4.84
N LEU A 69 11.47 4.74 4.76
CA LEU A 69 10.89 3.51 5.32
C LEU A 69 10.61 2.45 4.24
N PHE A 70 10.63 2.84 2.96
CA PHE A 70 10.56 1.91 1.84
C PHE A 70 11.85 1.07 1.76
N LYS A 71 11.73 -0.21 2.13
CA LYS A 71 12.85 -1.15 2.25
C LYS A 71 12.44 -2.53 1.75
N ARG A 72 13.43 -3.39 1.55
CA ARG A 72 13.21 -4.77 1.11
C ARG A 72 12.60 -5.65 2.21
N GLY A 73 11.65 -6.51 1.84
CA GLY A 73 11.09 -7.53 2.72
C GLY A 73 10.40 -6.95 3.97
N PHE A 74 10.49 -7.63 5.12
CA PHE A 74 9.85 -7.19 6.37
C PHE A 74 10.49 -5.94 7.03
N ALA A 75 11.53 -5.36 6.43
CA ALA A 75 12.08 -4.09 6.90
C ALA A 75 11.29 -2.87 6.39
N CYS A 76 10.38 -3.07 5.43
CA CYS A 76 9.48 -2.03 4.95
C CYS A 76 8.48 -1.66 6.05
N ASP A 77 8.45 -0.40 6.45
CA ASP A 77 7.43 0.12 7.37
C ASP A 77 6.46 1.01 6.59
N SER A 78 5.17 0.87 6.84
CA SER A 78 4.13 1.59 6.10
C SER A 78 2.86 1.66 6.93
N ILE A 79 1.82 2.33 6.44
CA ILE A 79 0.45 2.09 6.88
C ILE A 79 -0.25 1.41 5.71
N CYS A 80 -0.76 0.19 5.92
CA CYS A 80 -1.31 -0.61 4.82
C CYS A 80 -2.63 -1.30 5.18
N TYR A 81 -3.39 -1.60 4.14
CA TYR A 81 -4.60 -2.40 4.14
C TYR A 81 -4.35 -3.71 3.40
N SER A 82 -4.66 -4.83 4.05
CA SER A 82 -4.65 -6.18 3.47
C SER A 82 -5.83 -7.00 3.97
N GLY A 83 -6.97 -6.37 4.28
CA GLY A 83 -8.05 -6.93 5.13
C GLY A 83 -7.84 -6.65 6.63
N HIS A 84 -6.59 -6.47 7.01
CA HIS A 84 -6.19 -5.84 8.27
C HIS A 84 -5.71 -4.43 8.00
N LEU A 85 -5.83 -3.57 9.02
CA LEU A 85 -5.06 -2.33 9.04
C LEU A 85 -3.77 -2.62 9.79
N GLY A 86 -2.64 -2.43 9.14
CA GLY A 86 -1.35 -2.79 9.69
C GLY A 86 -0.28 -1.77 9.35
N ASN A 87 0.92 -2.04 9.88
CA ASN A 87 2.11 -1.29 9.54
C ASN A 87 3.26 -2.18 9.00
N CYS A 88 2.96 -3.04 8.03
CA CYS A 88 3.90 -3.98 7.40
C CYS A 88 4.85 -4.74 8.36
N GLY A 89 4.32 -5.10 9.53
CA GLY A 89 5.03 -5.86 10.56
C GLY A 89 4.20 -6.11 11.81
N ARG A 90 3.15 -5.30 12.03
CA ARG A 90 2.14 -5.52 13.07
C ARG A 90 0.74 -5.21 12.55
N ASN A 91 -0.25 -5.95 13.06
CA ASN A 91 -1.67 -5.63 12.86
C ASN A 91 -2.07 -4.55 13.87
N LEU A 92 -2.45 -3.38 13.37
CA LEU A 92 -3.05 -2.31 14.17
C LEU A 92 -4.54 -2.62 14.43
N VAL A 93 -5.24 -3.14 13.42
CA VAL A 93 -6.63 -3.59 13.51
C VAL A 93 -6.79 -4.92 12.78
N ARG A 94 -7.10 -6.00 13.52
CA ARG A 94 -7.17 -7.38 13.01
C ARG A 94 -8.40 -7.73 12.15
N ALA A 95 -9.41 -6.88 12.04
CA ALA A 95 -10.62 -7.16 11.26
C ALA A 95 -11.17 -5.86 10.70
N PHE A 96 -10.37 -5.19 9.86
CA PHE A 96 -10.73 -3.88 9.34
C PHE A 96 -11.64 -3.99 8.10
N GLY A 97 -11.41 -5.00 7.26
CA GLY A 97 -12.23 -5.30 6.08
C GLY A 97 -11.94 -6.72 5.56
N PRO A 98 -12.56 -7.13 4.45
CA PRO A 98 -12.26 -8.42 3.83
C PRO A 98 -10.87 -8.41 3.16
N MET A 99 -10.23 -9.58 3.05
CA MET A 99 -8.96 -9.70 2.32
C MET A 99 -9.15 -9.29 0.85
N PRO A 100 -8.20 -8.57 0.22
CA PRO A 100 -8.21 -8.31 -1.22
C PRO A 100 -8.31 -9.60 -2.04
N ALA A 101 -9.11 -9.56 -3.10
CA ALA A 101 -9.29 -10.64 -4.06
C ALA A 101 -9.04 -10.16 -5.50
N GLU A 102 -8.92 -11.11 -6.42
CA GLU A 102 -8.89 -10.80 -7.85
C GLU A 102 -10.14 -10.02 -8.28
N GLY A 103 -9.93 -8.99 -9.10
CA GLY A 103 -10.95 -8.06 -9.57
C GLY A 103 -11.26 -6.92 -8.59
N ASP A 104 -10.67 -6.92 -7.39
CA ASP A 104 -10.91 -5.85 -6.43
C ASP A 104 -10.23 -4.53 -6.83
N GLU A 105 -10.91 -3.44 -6.51
CA GLU A 105 -10.35 -2.08 -6.52
C GLU A 105 -10.30 -1.54 -5.10
N ILE A 106 -9.10 -1.14 -4.66
CA ILE A 106 -8.86 -0.58 -3.35
C ILE A 106 -8.43 0.87 -3.49
N GLY A 107 -9.27 1.78 -3.00
CA GLY A 107 -8.97 3.19 -2.86
C GLY A 107 -8.47 3.55 -1.46
N MET A 108 -7.53 4.48 -1.38
CA MET A 108 -7.14 5.13 -0.14
C MET A 108 -7.20 6.64 -0.30
N LEU A 109 -7.93 7.27 0.62
CA LEU A 109 -7.90 8.71 0.86
C LEU A 109 -6.98 8.95 2.05
N ALA A 110 -6.02 9.85 1.89
CA ALA A 110 -5.16 10.32 2.96
C ALA A 110 -5.27 11.85 3.06
N VAL A 111 -5.42 12.34 4.29
CA VAL A 111 -5.49 13.78 4.58
C VAL A 111 -4.27 14.18 5.39
N PHE A 112 -3.48 15.09 4.84
CA PHE A 112 -2.27 15.61 5.45
C PHE A 112 -2.45 17.06 5.86
N ASP A 113 -1.92 17.39 7.03
CA ASP A 113 -1.71 18.75 7.50
C ASP A 113 -0.21 18.95 7.68
N GLU A 114 0.37 19.89 6.95
CA GLU A 114 1.81 19.98 6.74
C GLU A 114 2.32 18.61 6.22
N ASP A 115 3.10 17.90 7.05
CA ASP A 115 3.68 16.59 6.77
C ASP A 115 3.11 15.48 7.66
N ARG A 116 1.99 15.73 8.35
CA ARG A 116 1.37 14.77 9.28
C ARG A 116 0.08 14.20 8.72
N LEU A 117 0.01 12.87 8.68
CA LEU A 117 -1.22 12.15 8.37
C LEU A 117 -2.25 12.40 9.48
N LYS A 118 -3.33 13.12 9.15
CA LYS A 118 -4.43 13.45 10.07
C LYS A 118 -5.56 12.43 10.02
N ASP A 119 -5.96 12.05 8.82
CA ASP A 119 -7.09 11.17 8.61
C ASP A 119 -6.88 10.27 7.40
N ARG A 120 -7.58 9.13 7.38
CA ARG A 120 -7.59 8.19 6.27
C ARG A 120 -8.96 7.54 6.11
N LEU A 121 -9.33 7.32 4.85
CA LEU A 121 -10.50 6.52 4.48
C LEU A 121 -10.05 5.46 3.48
N LEU A 122 -10.42 4.21 3.75
CA LEU A 122 -10.22 3.11 2.82
C LEU A 122 -11.55 2.80 2.12
N VAL A 123 -11.48 2.53 0.81
CA VAL A 123 -12.63 2.18 -0.01
C VAL A 123 -12.31 0.87 -0.73
N LEU A 124 -13.12 -0.16 -0.56
CA LEU A 124 -12.97 -1.42 -1.30
C LEU A 124 -14.25 -1.67 -2.11
N ASN A 125 -14.12 -1.75 -3.43
CA ASN A 125 -15.26 -1.96 -4.35
C ASN A 125 -16.46 -1.04 -4.04
N ASN A 126 -16.17 0.26 -3.87
CA ASN A 126 -17.13 1.31 -3.49
C ASN A 126 -17.73 1.19 -2.07
N ARG A 127 -17.25 0.28 -1.22
CA ARG A 127 -17.62 0.21 0.20
C ARG A 127 -16.60 0.95 1.05
N GLN A 128 -17.08 1.85 1.90
CA GLN A 128 -16.24 2.69 2.74
C GLN A 128 -15.93 2.02 4.07
N PHE A 129 -14.65 2.05 4.45
CA PHE A 129 -14.12 1.62 5.74
C PHE A 129 -13.34 2.80 6.32
N GLN A 130 -13.92 3.48 7.30
CA GLN A 130 -13.30 4.64 7.94
C GLN A 130 -12.63 4.23 9.26
N THR A 131 -11.41 4.68 9.47
CA THR A 131 -10.80 4.73 10.82
C THR A 131 -10.41 6.16 11.13
N MET A 132 -11.03 6.75 12.14
CA MET A 132 -10.49 7.94 12.77
C MET A 132 -9.27 7.51 13.60
N LEU A 133 -8.07 7.95 13.22
CA LEU A 133 -6.91 7.83 14.10
C LEU A 133 -7.19 8.70 15.34
N LYS A 134 -7.43 8.08 16.50
CA LYS A 134 -7.18 8.76 17.77
C LYS A 134 -5.67 8.69 17.98
N ASP A 135 -4.99 9.81 17.75
CA ASP A 135 -3.62 10.15 18.15
C ASP A 135 -2.70 8.94 18.41
N TYR A 136 -2.10 8.39 17.34
CA TYR A 136 -0.89 7.59 17.50
C TYR A 136 0.29 8.57 17.60
N HIS A 137 0.70 8.85 18.85
CA HIS A 137 1.90 9.60 19.20
C HIS A 137 3.17 8.75 19.06
#